data_AF-M0HVB3-F1
#
_entry.id   AF-M0HVB3-F1
#
_cell.length_a   1.000
_cell.length_b   1.000
_cell.length_c   1.000
_cell.angle_alpha   90.00
_cell.angle_beta   90.00
_cell.angle_gamma   90.00
#
_symmetry.space_group_name_H-M   'P 1'
#
loop_
_entity.id
_entity.type
_entity.pdbx_description
1 polymer ?
#
loop_
_entity_poly.entity_id
_entity_poly.type
_entity_poly.pdbx_seq_one_letter_code
_entity_poly.pdbx_strand_id
1 'polypeptide(L)'
;MPAGIRATVEFNSPSICPITAVAYATDSTVHSVSTSVAPTPDTVSISEFVVDSEDVPDDIPVESVFSYGDTHVYRIEHDGSANCPCECLGEFGCPIDRYFTARGSLTLVFHASDYDQLQAVIGELRDRYPDVDIKRLVRSPTGEAAEDNVFVNRGKLTDRQLEVLQTAYEMGYFERPRRANATEVAETLGINQSTFAEHLVAAQSKLLEDILEEGS
;
A
#
# COMPACT_ATOMS: atom_id res chain seq x y z
N MET A 1 9.88 -25.75 -8.25
CA MET A 1 10.15 -24.55 -7.43
C MET A 1 8.98 -24.38 -6.47
N PRO A 2 9.20 -24.13 -5.17
CA PRO A 2 8.09 -23.81 -4.28
C PRO A 2 7.41 -22.54 -4.81
N ALA A 3 6.11 -22.62 -5.03
CA ALA A 3 5.33 -21.45 -5.39
C ALA A 3 5.19 -20.57 -4.15
N GLY A 4 5.85 -19.41 -4.17
CA GLY A 4 5.64 -18.39 -3.14
C GLY A 4 4.18 -17.96 -3.07
N ILE A 5 3.83 -17.32 -1.96
CA ILE A 5 2.46 -16.85 -1.71
C ILE A 5 2.50 -15.36 -1.44
N ARG A 6 1.80 -14.58 -2.27
CA ARG A 6 1.55 -13.16 -2.04
C ARG A 6 0.34 -13.03 -1.12
N ALA A 7 0.52 -12.38 0.02
CA ALA A 7 -0.53 -12.12 0.99
C ALA A 7 -0.85 -10.63 1.06
N THR A 8 -2.14 -10.31 1.25
CA THR A 8 -2.62 -8.97 1.56
C THR A 8 -3.41 -9.04 2.85
N VAL A 9 -2.96 -8.31 3.85
CA VAL A 9 -3.55 -8.25 5.19
C VAL A 9 -3.90 -6.80 5.53
N GLU A 10 -4.99 -6.59 6.26
CA GLU A 10 -5.47 -5.28 6.70
C GLU A 10 -5.58 -5.24 8.22
N PHE A 11 -5.21 -4.11 8.82
CA PHE A 11 -5.35 -3.81 10.23
C PHE A 11 -6.21 -2.55 10.38
N ASN A 12 -7.22 -2.59 11.25
CA ASN A 12 -8.24 -1.54 11.37
C ASN A 12 -7.98 -0.59 12.54
N SER A 13 -6.71 -0.27 12.83
CA SER A 13 -6.34 0.65 13.91
C SER A 13 -5.23 1.60 13.46
N PRO A 14 -5.41 2.93 13.58
CA PRO A 14 -4.42 3.90 13.13
C PRO A 14 -3.18 3.90 14.02
N SER A 15 -3.31 3.56 15.31
CA SER A 15 -2.18 3.50 16.25
C SER A 15 -1.38 2.20 16.17
N ILE A 16 -1.75 1.28 15.26
CA ILE A 16 -1.08 -0.03 15.13
C ILE A 16 0.33 0.07 14.58
N CYS A 17 0.63 1.17 13.88
CA CYS A 17 1.89 1.43 13.23
C CYS A 17 2.13 2.95 13.16
N PRO A 18 3.33 3.44 13.52
CA PRO A 18 3.65 4.87 13.42
C PRO A 18 3.38 5.48 12.03
N ILE A 19 3.68 4.73 10.96
CA ILE A 19 3.41 5.15 9.57
C ILE A 19 1.91 5.41 9.35
N THR A 20 1.05 4.54 9.90
CA THR A 20 -0.41 4.70 9.79
C THR A 20 -0.93 5.81 10.71
N ALA A 21 -0.32 5.97 11.89
CA ALA A 21 -0.67 7.03 12.82
C ALA A 21 -0.40 8.41 12.20
N VAL A 22 0.76 8.59 11.54
CA VAL A 22 1.08 9.82 10.81
C VAL A 22 0.05 10.07 9.71
N ALA A 23 -0.14 9.09 8.82
CA ALA A 23 -1.09 9.20 7.71
C ALA A 23 -2.51 9.58 8.18
N TYR A 24 -2.95 9.00 9.29
CA TYR A 24 -4.26 9.30 9.88
C TYR A 24 -4.31 10.69 10.51
N ALA A 25 -3.29 11.09 11.26
CA ALA A 25 -3.25 12.37 11.96
C ALA A 25 -3.19 13.56 10.99
N THR A 26 -2.51 13.39 9.85
CA THR A 26 -2.35 14.44 8.84
C THR A 26 -3.37 14.37 7.71
N ASP A 27 -4.33 13.44 7.77
CA ASP A 27 -5.27 13.13 6.67
C ASP A 27 -4.54 12.97 5.31
N SER A 28 -3.38 12.32 5.34
CA SER A 28 -2.49 12.16 4.18
C SER A 28 -2.33 10.69 3.78
N THR A 29 -1.96 10.46 2.52
CA THR A 29 -1.55 9.14 2.03
C THR A 29 -0.05 8.95 2.13
N VAL A 30 0.40 7.72 2.38
CA VAL A 30 1.83 7.37 2.34
C VAL A 30 2.21 6.96 0.92
N HIS A 31 3.14 7.70 0.31
CA HIS A 31 3.52 7.52 -1.10
C HIS A 31 4.58 6.45 -1.32
N SER A 32 5.52 6.36 -0.40
CA SER A 32 6.66 5.46 -0.47
C SER A 32 7.04 5.06 0.93
N VAL A 33 7.49 3.82 1.09
CA VAL A 33 8.16 3.34 2.30
C VAL A 33 9.38 2.55 1.87
N SER A 34 10.54 2.89 2.42
CA SER A 34 11.80 2.18 2.22
C SER A 34 12.31 1.69 3.57
N THR A 35 12.78 0.45 3.64
CA THR A 35 13.26 -0.12 4.91
C THR A 35 14.71 -0.59 4.75
N SER A 36 15.58 -0.15 5.65
CA SER A 36 16.92 -0.69 5.80
C SER A 36 16.91 -1.78 6.87
N VAL A 37 17.77 -2.79 6.69
CA VAL A 37 17.93 -3.88 7.63
C VAL A 37 19.23 -3.67 8.39
N ALA A 38 19.15 -3.66 9.71
CA ALA A 38 20.32 -3.65 10.57
C ALA A 38 21.10 -4.97 10.47
N PRO A 39 22.39 -4.96 10.08
CA PRO A 39 23.19 -6.17 9.99
C PRO A 39 23.72 -6.64 11.36
N THR A 40 23.71 -5.77 12.37
CA THR A 40 24.24 -6.05 13.72
C THR A 40 23.28 -5.60 14.80
N PRO A 41 23.33 -6.20 16.01
CA PRO A 41 22.45 -5.83 17.12
C PRO A 41 22.59 -4.37 17.60
N ASP A 42 23.75 -3.75 17.36
CA ASP A 42 24.02 -2.36 17.76
C ASP A 42 23.44 -1.31 16.78
N THR A 43 22.82 -1.77 15.70
CA THR A 43 22.13 -0.95 14.71
C THR A 43 20.66 -1.34 14.70
N VAL A 44 19.77 -0.37 14.60
CA VAL A 44 18.32 -0.60 14.48
C VAL A 44 17.92 -0.58 13.01
N SER A 45 16.91 -1.40 12.66
CA SER A 45 16.32 -1.31 11.32
C SER A 45 15.53 0.00 11.23
N ILE A 46 15.48 0.60 10.05
CA ILE A 46 14.87 1.92 9.87
C ILE A 46 13.89 1.84 8.72
N SER A 47 12.70 2.42 8.88
CA SER A 47 11.81 2.69 7.76
C SER A 47 11.67 4.19 7.54
N GLU A 48 11.89 4.63 6.31
CA GLU A 48 11.60 5.99 5.85
C GLU A 48 10.34 5.97 5.00
N PHE A 49 9.48 6.96 5.20
CA PHE A 49 8.23 7.08 4.46
C PHE A 49 7.91 8.53 4.11
N VAL A 50 7.06 8.70 3.10
CA VAL A 50 6.76 10.00 2.49
C VAL A 50 5.28 10.33 2.64
N VAL A 51 4.97 11.52 3.14
CA VAL A 51 3.60 12.08 3.25
C VAL A 51 3.60 13.55 2.83
N ASP A 52 2.45 14.06 2.39
CA ASP A 52 2.29 15.46 1.96
C ASP A 52 1.78 16.37 3.09
N SER A 53 2.40 16.28 4.26
CA SER A 53 2.07 17.13 5.41
C SER A 53 3.25 17.22 6.39
N GLU A 54 3.48 18.42 6.94
CA GLU A 54 4.46 18.66 8.01
C GLU A 54 3.86 18.59 9.42
N ASP A 55 2.53 18.62 9.54
CA ASP A 55 1.79 18.76 10.81
C ASP A 55 1.66 17.41 11.57
N VAL A 56 2.79 16.72 11.74
CA VAL A 56 2.83 15.44 12.46
C VAL A 56 2.86 15.68 13.97
N PRO A 57 1.94 15.08 14.75
CA PRO A 57 1.94 15.21 16.21
C PRO A 57 3.22 14.68 16.88
N ASP A 58 3.72 15.42 17.87
CA ASP A 58 4.96 15.10 18.61
C ASP A 58 4.91 13.76 19.39
N ASP A 59 3.71 13.20 19.63
CA ASP A 59 3.52 11.93 20.33
C ASP A 59 3.71 10.70 19.43
N ILE A 60 3.79 10.89 18.10
CA ILE A 60 4.10 9.82 17.17
C ILE A 60 5.64 9.71 17.05
N PRO A 61 6.24 8.53 17.31
CA PRO A 61 7.69 8.37 17.39
C PRO A 61 8.34 8.34 15.99
N VAL A 62 8.37 9.48 15.31
CA VAL A 62 8.99 9.66 14.00
C VAL A 62 9.93 10.86 13.98
N GLU A 63 10.99 10.79 13.21
CA GLU A 63 11.94 11.88 12.97
C GLU A 63 11.72 12.47 11.57
N SER A 64 11.69 13.80 11.43
CA SER A 64 11.72 14.44 10.11
C SER A 64 13.15 14.40 9.53
N VAL A 65 13.30 13.82 8.35
CA VAL A 65 14.60 13.68 7.67
C VAL A 65 14.81 14.75 6.61
N PHE A 66 13.76 15.03 5.82
CA PHE A 66 13.85 15.96 4.70
C PHE A 66 12.47 16.51 4.31
N SER A 67 12.43 17.70 3.71
CA SER A 67 11.22 18.32 3.17
C SER A 67 11.45 18.85 1.75
N TYR A 68 10.55 18.52 0.82
CA TYR A 68 10.52 18.97 -0.56
C TYR A 68 9.21 19.72 -0.84
N GLY A 69 9.14 21.01 -0.48
CA GLY A 69 7.88 21.75 -0.58
C GLY A 69 6.85 21.13 0.37
N ASP A 70 5.74 20.65 -0.17
CA ASP A 70 4.63 20.06 0.59
C ASP A 70 4.87 18.57 0.90
N THR A 71 5.92 17.95 0.37
CA THR A 71 6.22 16.52 0.55
C THR A 71 7.33 16.34 1.59
N HIS A 72 7.07 15.54 2.62
CA HIS A 72 7.96 15.37 3.78
C HIS A 72 8.38 13.90 3.95
N VAL A 73 9.66 13.70 4.25
CA VAL A 73 10.25 12.40 4.53
C VAL A 73 10.41 12.25 6.05
N TYR A 74 9.75 11.23 6.59
CA TYR A 74 9.85 10.85 8.00
C TYR A 74 10.54 9.51 8.15
N ARG A 75 11.17 9.31 9.30
CA ARG A 75 11.91 8.11 9.66
C ARG A 75 11.37 7.53 10.95
N ILE A 76 11.28 6.21 10.99
CA ILE A 76 10.98 5.45 12.22
C ILE A 76 12.11 4.47 12.46
N GLU A 77 12.49 4.33 13.73
CA GLU A 77 13.41 3.29 14.17
C GLU A 77 12.64 2.07 14.63
N HIS A 78 13.13 0.90 14.26
CA HIS A 78 12.62 -0.38 14.67
C HIS A 78 13.56 -1.00 15.69
N ASP A 79 13.16 -0.98 16.95
CA ASP A 79 13.94 -1.50 18.09
C ASP A 79 13.89 -3.03 18.20
N GLY A 80 13.10 -3.69 17.35
CA GLY A 80 12.97 -5.14 17.31
C GLY A 80 12.08 -5.72 18.41
N SER A 81 11.35 -4.88 19.15
CA SER A 81 10.34 -5.34 20.13
C SER A 81 9.01 -5.75 19.47
N ALA A 82 8.91 -5.55 18.16
CA ALA A 82 7.81 -5.98 17.31
C ALA A 82 6.44 -5.39 17.68
N ASN A 83 6.48 -4.09 17.99
CA ASN A 83 5.34 -3.28 18.42
C ASN A 83 4.38 -2.89 17.29
N CYS A 84 4.77 -3.13 16.04
CA CYS A 84 3.90 -2.92 14.89
C CYS A 84 3.94 -4.09 13.90
N PRO A 85 2.93 -4.23 13.02
CA PRO A 85 2.89 -5.29 12.01
C PRO A 85 4.11 -5.34 11.10
N CYS A 86 4.78 -4.20 10.90
CA CYS A 86 5.96 -4.08 10.04
C CYS A 86 7.17 -4.81 10.64
N GLU A 87 7.41 -4.61 11.93
CA GLU A 87 8.47 -5.31 12.66
C GLU A 87 8.16 -6.80 12.79
N CYS A 88 6.89 -7.14 13.06
CA CYS A 88 6.44 -8.53 13.14
C CYS A 88 6.74 -9.27 11.82
N LEU A 89 6.43 -8.68 10.66
CA LEU A 89 6.79 -9.25 9.35
C LEU A 89 8.30 -9.37 9.16
N GLY A 90 9.07 -8.40 9.67
CA GLY A 90 10.53 -8.42 9.67
C GLY A 90 11.13 -9.64 10.42
N GLU A 91 10.54 -10.05 11.53
CA GLU A 91 11.00 -11.23 12.31
C GLU A 91 10.93 -12.54 11.52
N PHE A 92 9.99 -12.64 10.58
CA PHE A 92 9.86 -13.82 9.72
C PHE A 92 10.66 -13.70 8.41
N GLY A 93 11.41 -12.61 8.23
CA GLY A 93 12.10 -12.34 6.97
C GLY A 93 11.13 -12.15 5.81
N CYS A 94 9.97 -11.52 6.07
CA CYS A 94 8.97 -11.17 5.06
C CYS A 94 9.00 -9.66 4.81
N PRO A 95 9.81 -9.17 3.85
CA PRO A 95 9.77 -7.76 3.47
C PRO A 95 8.37 -7.37 2.99
N ILE A 96 7.98 -6.15 3.35
CA ILE A 96 6.73 -5.57 2.87
C ILE A 96 6.95 -5.06 1.45
N ASP A 97 6.17 -5.61 0.52
CA ASP A 97 6.10 -5.21 -0.89
C ASP A 97 5.38 -3.87 -1.04
N ARG A 98 4.27 -3.67 -0.30
CA ARG A 98 3.49 -2.43 -0.37
C ARG A 98 2.84 -2.09 0.96
N TYR A 99 2.80 -0.79 1.23
CA TYR A 99 2.02 -0.15 2.28
C TYR A 99 0.85 0.59 1.64
N PHE A 100 -0.32 0.48 2.24
CA PHE A 100 -1.45 1.30 1.86
C PHE A 100 -2.16 1.75 3.14
N THR A 101 -2.21 3.06 3.34
CA THR A 101 -2.91 3.67 4.47
C THR A 101 -4.11 4.44 3.94
N ALA A 102 -5.29 4.15 4.49
CA ALA A 102 -6.52 4.88 4.14
C ALA A 102 -7.47 4.89 5.34
N ARG A 103 -7.99 6.07 5.71
CA ARG A 103 -9.00 6.23 6.77
C ARG A 103 -8.64 5.52 8.10
N GLY A 104 -7.35 5.49 8.44
CA GLY A 104 -6.86 4.85 9.66
C GLY A 104 -6.75 3.32 9.61
N SER A 105 -6.91 2.70 8.43
CA SER A 105 -6.52 1.31 8.21
C SER A 105 -5.14 1.22 7.57
N LEU A 106 -4.43 0.15 7.92
CA LEU A 106 -3.15 -0.24 7.32
C LEU A 106 -3.36 -1.52 6.52
N THR A 107 -3.11 -1.48 5.22
CA THR A 107 -3.01 -2.68 4.39
C THR A 107 -1.55 -2.93 4.04
N LEU A 108 -1.08 -4.13 4.35
CA LEU A 108 0.25 -4.61 4.02
C LEU A 108 0.18 -5.71 2.97
N VAL A 109 1.11 -5.65 2.01
CA VAL A 109 1.35 -6.72 1.07
C VAL A 109 2.74 -7.28 1.30
N PHE A 110 2.86 -8.59 1.41
CA PHE A 110 4.15 -9.28 1.54
C PHE A 110 4.14 -10.61 0.77
N HIS A 111 5.32 -11.19 0.61
CA HIS A 111 5.51 -12.50 0.00
C HIS A 111 6.07 -13.48 1.03
N ALA A 112 5.43 -14.64 1.14
CA ALA A 112 5.98 -15.80 1.84
C ALA A 112 6.61 -16.76 0.82
N SER A 113 7.73 -17.37 1.18
CA SER A 113 8.44 -18.36 0.35
C SER A 113 7.61 -19.62 0.11
N ASP A 114 6.76 -19.96 1.06
CA ASP A 114 5.94 -21.16 1.09
C ASP A 114 4.76 -21.03 2.05
N TYR A 115 3.99 -22.11 2.18
CA TYR A 115 2.82 -22.16 3.04
C TYR A 115 3.17 -22.19 4.54
N ASP A 116 4.31 -22.77 4.92
CA ASP A 116 4.69 -22.90 6.32
C ASP A 116 5.11 -21.54 6.88
N GLN A 117 5.89 -20.76 6.14
CA GLN A 117 6.21 -19.38 6.49
C GLN A 117 4.95 -18.52 6.56
N LEU A 118 4.02 -18.66 5.59
CA LEU A 118 2.76 -17.94 5.62
C LEU A 118 1.93 -18.27 6.88
N GLN A 119 1.81 -19.56 7.23
CA GLN A 119 1.07 -19.97 8.43
C GLN A 119 1.70 -19.40 9.70
N ALA A 120 3.03 -19.41 9.80
CA ALA A 120 3.74 -18.84 10.94
C ALA A 120 3.48 -17.33 11.07
N VAL A 121 3.65 -16.57 9.98
CA VAL A 121 3.40 -15.13 9.93
C VAL A 121 1.96 -14.80 10.29
N ILE A 122 0.99 -15.46 9.66
CA ILE A 122 -0.44 -15.20 9.89
C ILE A 122 -0.85 -15.58 11.32
N GLY A 123 -0.30 -16.67 11.86
CA GLY A 123 -0.51 -17.06 13.25
C GLY A 123 -0.06 -15.96 14.20
N GLU A 124 1.16 -15.47 14.01
CA GLU A 124 1.74 -14.43 14.85
C GLU A 124 0.99 -13.09 14.73
N LEU A 125 0.66 -12.68 13.50
CA LEU A 125 -0.12 -11.46 13.26
C LEU A 125 -1.49 -11.53 13.96
N ARG A 126 -2.15 -12.69 13.97
CA ARG A 126 -3.44 -12.85 14.67
C ARG A 126 -3.31 -12.88 16.18
N ASP A 127 -2.20 -13.40 16.71
CA ASP A 127 -1.95 -13.44 18.14
C ASP A 127 -1.70 -12.02 18.69
N ARG A 128 -0.83 -11.26 18.02
CA ARG A 128 -0.50 -9.88 18.42
C ARG A 128 -1.55 -8.85 18.03
N TYR A 129 -2.20 -9.05 16.88
CA TYR A 129 -3.17 -8.13 16.30
C TYR A 129 -4.48 -8.87 15.96
N PRO A 130 -5.35 -9.13 16.96
CA PRO A 130 -6.56 -9.93 16.78
C PRO A 130 -7.53 -9.41 15.70
N ASP A 131 -7.48 -8.11 15.40
CA ASP A 131 -8.33 -7.44 14.41
C ASP A 131 -7.78 -7.52 12.97
N VAL A 132 -6.70 -8.28 12.73
CA VAL A 132 -6.14 -8.47 11.38
C VAL A 132 -7.11 -9.22 10.48
N ASP A 133 -7.33 -8.69 9.28
CA ASP A 133 -8.14 -9.32 8.23
C ASP A 133 -7.27 -9.75 7.05
N ILE A 134 -7.46 -10.98 6.57
CA ILE A 134 -6.73 -11.50 5.41
C ILE A 134 -7.58 -11.25 4.17
N LYS A 135 -7.26 -10.19 3.43
CA LYS A 135 -8.01 -9.78 2.23
C LYS A 135 -7.76 -10.69 1.03
N ARG A 136 -6.52 -11.13 0.84
CA ARG A 136 -6.14 -11.87 -0.37
C ARG A 136 -4.92 -12.76 -0.14
N LEU A 137 -4.97 -13.97 -0.70
CA LEU A 137 -3.83 -14.88 -0.83
C LEU A 137 -3.74 -15.31 -2.29
N VAL A 138 -2.59 -15.09 -2.94
CA VAL A 138 -2.32 -15.51 -4.32
C VAL A 138 -1.10 -16.41 -4.31
N ARG A 139 -1.23 -17.62 -4.85
CA ARG A 139 -0.10 -18.53 -5.01
C ARG A 139 0.54 -18.29 -6.38
N SER A 140 1.87 -18.31 -6.47
CA SER A 140 2.54 -18.36 -7.76
C SER A 140 2.07 -19.60 -8.55
N PRO A 141 1.81 -19.47 -9.86
CA PRO A 141 1.47 -20.62 -10.69
C PRO A 141 2.56 -21.68 -10.59
N THR A 142 2.18 -22.93 -10.30
CA THR A 142 3.10 -24.08 -10.28
C THR A 142 2.91 -24.86 -11.58
N GLY A 143 3.69 -24.53 -12.62
CA GLY A 143 3.68 -25.21 -13.93
C GLY A 143 3.44 -24.30 -15.13
N GLU A 144 3.69 -24.80 -16.35
CA GLU A 144 3.80 -24.12 -17.67
C GLU A 144 2.62 -23.24 -18.14
N ALA A 145 1.62 -22.97 -17.30
CA ALA A 145 0.75 -21.84 -17.48
C ALA A 145 1.31 -20.69 -16.62
N ALA A 146 2.33 -20.00 -17.15
CA ALA A 146 2.59 -18.64 -16.74
C ALA A 146 1.32 -17.85 -17.06
N GLU A 147 0.40 -17.78 -16.10
CA GLU A 147 -0.64 -16.75 -16.14
C GLU A 147 0.13 -15.43 -16.25
N ASP A 148 -0.18 -14.68 -17.31
CA ASP A 148 0.42 -13.40 -17.72
C ASP A 148 0.18 -12.33 -16.65
N ASN A 149 0.81 -12.54 -15.50
CA ASN A 149 0.67 -11.71 -14.32
C ASN A 149 1.59 -10.51 -14.49
N VAL A 150 1.03 -9.47 -15.10
CA VAL A 150 1.76 -8.22 -15.27
C VAL A 150 1.68 -7.39 -13.99
N PHE A 151 2.85 -6.95 -13.50
CA PHE A 151 2.94 -6.09 -12.33
C PHE A 151 2.57 -4.66 -12.69
N VAL A 152 1.44 -4.18 -12.15
CA VAL A 152 0.99 -2.80 -12.35
C VAL A 152 1.48 -1.90 -11.20
N ASN A 153 2.25 -0.87 -11.54
CA ASN A 153 2.77 0.13 -10.61
C ASN A 153 1.79 1.30 -10.47
N ARG A 154 0.94 1.22 -9.45
CA ARG A 154 -0.01 2.30 -9.12
C ARG A 154 0.65 3.64 -8.77
N GLY A 155 1.91 3.63 -8.32
CA GLY A 155 2.66 4.87 -8.01
C GLY A 155 2.96 5.74 -9.23
N LYS A 156 2.74 5.23 -10.47
CA LYS A 156 2.77 6.06 -11.68
C LYS A 156 1.57 7.01 -11.76
N LEU A 157 0.45 6.71 -11.10
CA LEU A 157 -0.75 7.55 -11.10
C LEU A 157 -0.54 8.77 -10.19
N THR A 158 -1.03 9.94 -10.62
CA THR A 158 -1.17 11.07 -9.70
C THR A 158 -2.35 10.85 -8.76
N ASP A 159 -2.40 11.52 -7.62
CA ASP A 159 -3.51 11.39 -6.67
C ASP A 159 -4.86 11.65 -7.36
N ARG A 160 -4.92 12.70 -8.19
CA ARG A 160 -6.14 13.01 -8.94
C ARG A 160 -6.53 11.95 -9.95
N GLN A 161 -5.56 11.29 -10.60
CA GLN A 161 -5.82 10.18 -11.52
C GLN A 161 -6.32 8.94 -10.77
N LEU A 162 -5.74 8.66 -9.60
CA LEU A 162 -6.14 7.55 -8.74
C LEU A 162 -7.56 7.78 -8.19
N GLU A 163 -7.84 8.97 -7.67
CA GLU A 163 -9.15 9.37 -7.14
C GLU A 163 -10.26 9.28 -8.19
N VAL A 164 -9.99 9.79 -9.42
CA VAL A 164 -10.91 9.70 -10.56
C VAL A 164 -11.21 8.23 -10.91
N LEU A 165 -10.18 7.39 -10.98
CA LEU A 165 -10.32 5.98 -11.32
C LEU A 165 -11.09 5.20 -10.24
N GLN A 166 -10.78 5.44 -8.96
CA GLN A 166 -11.47 4.83 -7.82
C GLN A 166 -12.95 5.22 -7.78
N THR A 167 -13.24 6.52 -7.89
CA THR A 167 -14.63 7.02 -7.88
C THR A 167 -15.43 6.44 -9.04
N ALA A 168 -14.87 6.41 -10.25
CA ALA A 168 -15.52 5.78 -11.39
C ALA A 168 -15.80 4.28 -11.16
N TYR A 169 -14.86 3.56 -10.56
CA TYR A 169 -15.01 2.15 -10.24
C TYR A 169 -16.12 1.90 -9.21
N GLU A 170 -16.09 2.61 -8.07
CA GLU A 170 -17.07 2.48 -6.99
C GLU A 170 -18.49 2.82 -7.47
N MET A 171 -18.62 3.87 -8.28
CA MET A 171 -19.89 4.26 -8.89
C MET A 171 -20.38 3.30 -9.98
N GLY A 172 -19.61 2.27 -10.35
CA GLY A 172 -20.03 1.28 -11.34
C GLY A 172 -19.98 1.79 -12.78
N TYR A 173 -19.12 2.76 -13.08
CA TYR A 173 -18.93 3.31 -14.44
C TYR A 173 -18.43 2.26 -15.45
N PHE A 174 -17.69 1.26 -14.96
CA PHE A 174 -17.13 0.19 -15.77
C PHE A 174 -18.06 -1.03 -15.91
N GLU A 175 -19.17 -1.07 -15.16
CA GLU A 175 -20.08 -2.22 -15.15
C GLU A 175 -20.89 -2.35 -16.46
N ARG A 176 -21.49 -3.53 -16.62
CA ARG A 176 -22.44 -3.85 -17.69
C ARG A 176 -23.67 -4.55 -17.09
N PRO A 177 -24.84 -3.88 -17.00
CA PRO A 177 -25.10 -2.48 -17.37
C PRO A 177 -24.37 -1.48 -16.46
N ARG A 178 -24.05 -0.29 -16.98
CA ARG A 178 -23.41 0.77 -16.19
C ARG A 178 -24.36 1.28 -15.12
N ARG A 179 -23.86 1.42 -13.89
CA ARG A 179 -24.61 2.02 -12.77
C ARG A 179 -24.50 3.53 -12.73
N ALA A 180 -23.38 4.08 -13.20
CA ALA A 180 -23.16 5.51 -13.36
C ALA A 180 -22.55 5.84 -14.73
N ASN A 181 -22.87 7.03 -15.23
CA ASN A 181 -22.31 7.60 -16.45
C ASN A 181 -21.22 8.66 -16.14
N ALA A 182 -20.51 9.11 -17.17
CA ALA A 182 -19.37 10.02 -17.01
C ALA A 182 -19.75 11.37 -16.40
N THR A 183 -20.96 11.86 -16.65
CA THR A 183 -21.46 13.11 -16.09
C THR A 183 -21.71 12.97 -14.59
N GLU A 184 -22.36 11.88 -14.17
CA GLU A 184 -22.64 11.60 -12.75
C GLU A 184 -21.34 11.43 -11.93
N VAL A 185 -20.33 10.77 -12.52
CA VAL A 185 -19.02 10.62 -11.87
C VAL A 185 -18.29 11.96 -11.78
N ALA A 186 -18.33 12.77 -12.84
CA ALA A 186 -17.71 14.09 -12.85
C ALA A 186 -18.35 15.04 -11.83
N GLU A 187 -19.68 15.01 -11.70
CA GLU A 187 -20.43 15.76 -10.69
C GLU A 187 -20.02 15.36 -9.27
N THR A 188 -19.86 14.05 -9.03
CA THR A 188 -19.39 13.53 -7.73
C THR A 188 -17.98 14.02 -7.39
N LEU A 189 -17.13 14.16 -8.40
CA LEU A 189 -15.74 14.64 -8.26
C LEU A 189 -15.61 16.17 -8.28
N GLY A 190 -16.71 16.91 -8.42
CA GLY A 190 -16.70 18.38 -8.50
C GLY A 190 -15.99 18.94 -9.73
N ILE A 191 -15.92 18.18 -10.83
CA ILE A 191 -15.24 18.58 -12.08
C ILE A 191 -16.19 18.50 -13.28
N ASN A 192 -15.78 19.12 -14.38
CA ASN A 192 -16.51 18.97 -15.63
C ASN A 192 -16.22 17.59 -16.28
N GLN A 193 -17.12 17.16 -17.15
CA GLN A 193 -17.05 15.85 -17.83
C GLN A 193 -15.77 15.69 -18.67
N SER A 194 -15.27 16.76 -19.30
CA SER A 194 -14.01 16.71 -20.07
C SER A 194 -12.80 16.44 -19.18
N THR A 195 -12.69 17.12 -18.04
CA THR A 195 -11.60 16.93 -17.07
C THR A 195 -11.65 15.54 -16.45
N PHE A 196 -12.85 15.00 -16.18
CA PHE A 196 -13.01 13.61 -15.77
C PHE A 196 -12.47 12.64 -16.83
N ALA A 197 -12.87 12.83 -18.09
CA ALA A 197 -12.44 11.97 -19.19
C ALA A 197 -10.92 12.05 -19.40
N GLU A 198 -10.33 13.24 -19.32
CA GLU A 198 -8.87 13.45 -19.43
C GLU A 198 -8.11 12.71 -18.33
N HIS A 199 -8.51 12.88 -17.06
CA HIS A 199 -7.87 12.17 -15.96
C HIS A 199 -8.05 10.65 -16.06
N LEU A 200 -9.24 10.19 -16.48
CA LEU A 200 -9.51 8.77 -16.61
C LEU A 200 -8.68 8.13 -17.73
N VAL A 201 -8.57 8.79 -18.89
CA VAL A 201 -7.73 8.34 -19.99
C VAL A 201 -6.28 8.33 -19.57
N ALA A 202 -5.78 9.38 -18.92
CA ALA A 202 -4.39 9.43 -18.45
C ALA A 202 -4.08 8.32 -17.43
N ALA A 203 -5.00 8.04 -16.50
CA ALA A 203 -4.86 6.95 -15.55
C ALA A 203 -4.83 5.59 -16.26
N GLN A 204 -5.77 5.35 -17.17
CA GLN A 204 -5.84 4.10 -17.93
C GLN A 204 -4.62 3.90 -18.82
N SER A 205 -4.12 4.94 -19.48
CA SER A 205 -2.92 4.86 -20.33
C SER A 205 -1.70 4.38 -19.54
N LYS A 206 -1.47 4.90 -18.33
CA LYS A 206 -0.36 4.46 -17.47
C LYS A 206 -0.50 3.00 -17.02
N LEU A 207 -1.73 2.58 -16.68
CA LEU A 207 -1.98 1.19 -16.30
C LEU A 207 -1.86 0.24 -17.49
N LEU A 208 -2.28 0.67 -18.68
CA LEU A 208 -2.16 -0.10 -19.91
C LEU A 208 -0.71 -0.19 -20.38
N GLU A 209 0.09 0.87 -20.19
CA GLU A 209 1.53 0.83 -20.45
C GLU A 209 2.19 -0.28 -19.61
N ASP A 210 1.92 -0.32 -18.30
CA ASP A 210 2.42 -1.40 -17.45
C ASP A 210 1.97 -2.78 -17.91
N ILE A 211 0.71 -2.92 -18.34
CA ILE A 211 0.14 -4.20 -18.81
C ILE A 211 0.72 -4.63 -20.17
N LEU A 212 1.11 -3.69 -21.02
CA LEU A 212 1.53 -3.94 -22.41
C LEU A 212 3.06 -3.91 -22.60
N GLU A 213 3.82 -3.43 -21.63
CA GLU A 213 5.28 -3.56 -21.63
C GLU A 213 5.67 -5.04 -21.40
N GLU A 214 6.11 -5.72 -22.47
CA GLU A 214 6.75 -7.03 -22.38
C GLU A 214 8.02 -6.88 -21.51
N GLY A 215 8.01 -7.50 -20.33
CA GLY A 215 9.05 -7.34 -19.31
C GLY A 215 10.47 -7.39 -19.86
N SER A 216 11.24 -6.31 -19.63
CA SER A 216 12.70 -6.29 -19.77
C SER A 216 13.40 -6.84 -18.54
#